data_AF-A0A453NDU6-F1
#
_entry.id   AF-A0A453NDU6-F1
#
_cell.length_a   1.000
_cell.length_b   1.000
_cell.length_c   1.000
_cell.angle_alpha   90.00
_cell.angle_beta   90.00
_cell.angle_gamma   90.00
#
_symmetry.space_group_name_H-M   'P 1'
#
loop_
_entity.id
_entity.type
_entity.pdbx_description
1 polymer ?
#
loop_
_entity_poly.entity_id
_entity_poly.type
_entity_poly.pdbx_seq_one_letter_code
_entity_poly.pdbx_strand_id
1 'polypeptide(L)'
;MTSVGASTATSQHCCSGCGAQKAYVLPWESLNADLLKLIAYRVLSSDLLHYVWFRAVCKQWRANTPSPRGCGVVDPRFHPRQWMMFPEGNGLHPGHPALGGYIRFLNIYSGIFIRVHLPCFEDHSVLDCPDGLLLLQRKKDAAICLLHPFTGDVAEFPPLASLCLYMSKFGIFLNGPYDLRLRMVHAAVSVHVGGSITIMVALSHAERMAYVSTGDKHWTHTSWMMTGMRTALPFRGSLYMVRRSKNKPSHIMRVNPPDSSSSSSWPSTPPHVQLI
;
A
#
# COMPACT_ATOMS: atom_id res chain seq x y z
N MET A 1 -46.87 -9.76 70.76
CA MET A 1 -46.60 -8.58 71.60
C MET A 1 -45.98 -7.54 70.69
N THR A 2 -46.82 -6.73 70.05
CA THR A 2 -47.20 -5.35 70.43
C THR A 2 -46.13 -4.33 70.05
N SER A 3 -46.56 -3.40 69.20
CA SER A 3 -45.87 -2.19 68.75
C SER A 3 -45.47 -1.28 69.92
N VAL A 4 -44.56 -0.34 69.67
CA VAL A 4 -44.80 1.13 69.74
C VAL A 4 -43.59 1.81 69.08
N GLY A 5 -43.84 2.78 68.20
CA GLY A 5 -42.82 3.64 67.60
C GLY A 5 -42.59 4.92 68.40
N ALA A 6 -41.52 5.63 68.08
CA ALA A 6 -41.42 7.07 68.31
C ALA A 6 -40.40 7.68 67.34
N SER A 7 -40.91 8.53 66.46
CA SER A 7 -40.14 9.49 65.67
C SER A 7 -39.54 10.57 66.57
N THR A 8 -38.34 11.05 66.24
CA THR A 8 -37.91 12.40 66.62
C THR A 8 -37.02 12.95 65.51
N ALA A 9 -37.45 14.09 64.96
CA ALA A 9 -36.78 14.83 63.91
C ALA A 9 -36.07 16.03 64.52
N THR A 10 -34.78 16.22 64.20
CA THR A 10 -34.01 17.48 64.12
C THR A 10 -32.54 17.07 63.90
N SER A 11 -31.66 17.73 63.17
CA SER A 11 -31.63 19.08 62.61
C SER A 11 -30.66 19.06 61.42
N GLN A 12 -31.02 19.76 60.35
CA GLN A 12 -30.11 20.07 59.24
C GLN A 12 -28.97 20.94 59.75
N HIS A 13 -27.73 20.48 59.59
CA HIS A 13 -26.58 21.38 59.56
C HIS A 13 -26.07 21.46 58.13
N CYS A 14 -26.44 22.56 57.48
CA CYS A 14 -25.87 23.00 56.21
C CYS A 14 -24.36 23.24 56.40
N CYS A 15 -23.54 22.46 55.71
CA CYS A 15 -22.20 22.89 55.34
C CYS A 15 -22.20 23.11 53.82
N SER A 16 -22.48 24.35 53.46
CA SER A 16 -22.26 24.89 52.12
C SER A 16 -20.78 24.85 51.76
N GLY A 17 -20.50 24.52 50.51
CA GLY A 17 -19.36 25.11 49.81
C GLY A 17 -18.04 24.35 49.84
N CYS A 18 -17.97 23.26 49.08
CA CYS A 18 -16.85 23.10 48.15
C CYS A 18 -17.37 22.29 46.97
N GLY A 19 -17.86 22.99 45.95
CA GLY A 19 -18.17 22.39 44.66
C GLY A 19 -16.86 21.92 44.03
N ALA A 20 -16.39 20.74 44.43
CA ALA A 20 -15.41 20.01 43.65
C ALA A 20 -16.07 19.80 42.29
N GLN A 21 -15.65 20.60 41.29
CA GLN A 21 -15.91 20.29 39.90
C GLN A 21 -15.36 18.88 39.69
N LYS A 22 -16.26 17.88 39.73
CA LYS A 22 -15.96 16.53 39.31
C LYS A 22 -15.54 16.70 37.85
N ALA A 23 -14.23 16.70 37.59
CA ALA A 23 -13.74 16.62 36.24
C ALA A 23 -14.38 15.37 35.65
N TYR A 24 -15.33 15.56 34.74
CA TYR A 24 -15.96 14.47 34.03
C TYR A 24 -14.88 13.86 33.16
N VAL A 25 -14.18 12.85 33.68
CA VAL A 25 -13.30 12.01 32.87
C VAL A 25 -14.25 11.22 31.99
N LEU A 26 -14.57 11.79 30.82
CA LEU A 26 -15.32 11.08 29.80
C LEU A 26 -14.46 9.88 29.39
N PRO A 27 -14.95 8.65 29.55
CA PRO A 27 -14.24 7.49 29.06
C PRO A 27 -13.97 7.67 27.56
N TRP A 28 -12.73 7.43 27.13
CA TRP A 28 -12.37 7.48 25.71
C TRP A 28 -13.25 6.54 24.86
N GLU A 29 -13.79 5.49 25.47
CA GLU A 29 -14.76 4.57 24.86
C GLU A 29 -16.08 5.25 24.45
N SER A 30 -16.50 6.31 25.14
CA SER A 30 -17.73 7.07 24.86
C SER A 30 -17.51 8.28 23.95
N LEU A 31 -16.33 8.39 23.32
CA LEU A 31 -16.04 9.45 22.36
C LEU A 31 -17.08 9.42 21.22
N ASN A 32 -17.59 10.59 20.85
CA ASN A 32 -18.52 10.74 19.74
C ASN A 32 -17.93 10.12 18.44
N ALA A 33 -18.77 9.39 17.70
CA ALA A 33 -18.33 8.62 16.53
C ALA A 33 -17.68 9.49 15.44
N ASP A 34 -18.12 10.73 15.25
CA ASP A 34 -17.58 11.61 14.22
C ASP A 34 -16.22 12.19 14.64
N LEU A 35 -16.07 12.55 15.91
CA LEU A 35 -14.76 12.92 16.48
C LEU A 35 -13.78 11.75 16.40
N LEU A 36 -14.24 10.53 16.73
CA LEU A 36 -13.44 9.33 16.63
C LEU A 36 -12.98 9.10 15.18
N LYS A 37 -13.86 9.21 14.19
CA LYS A 37 -13.52 9.08 12.77
C LYS A 37 -12.47 10.11 12.36
N LEU A 38 -12.61 11.37 12.77
CA LEU A 38 -11.63 12.43 12.47
C LEU A 38 -10.24 12.09 13.03
N ILE A 39 -10.17 11.61 14.28
CA ILE A 39 -8.91 11.14 14.87
C ILE A 39 -8.38 9.94 14.08
N ALA A 40 -9.23 8.96 13.77
CA ALA A 40 -8.86 7.77 13.02
C ALA A 40 -8.26 8.13 11.65
N TYR A 41 -8.85 9.09 10.93
CA TYR A 41 -8.31 9.57 9.64
C TYR A 41 -6.94 10.22 9.79
N ARG A 42 -6.69 10.98 10.86
CA ARG A 42 -5.38 11.57 11.12
C ARG A 42 -4.33 10.51 11.46
N VAL A 43 -4.69 9.54 12.30
CA VAL A 43 -3.81 8.42 12.65
C VAL A 43 -3.48 7.59 11.40
N LEU A 44 -4.48 7.27 10.57
CA LEU A 44 -4.29 6.52 9.33
C LEU A 44 -3.41 7.25 8.32
N SER A 45 -3.58 8.57 8.22
CA SER A 45 -2.77 9.42 7.33
C SER A 45 -1.30 9.49 7.79
N SER A 46 -1.03 9.18 9.06
CA SER A 46 0.31 9.02 9.59
C SER A 46 0.83 7.61 9.30
N ASP A 47 0.28 6.57 9.93
CA ASP A 47 0.77 5.21 9.78
C ASP A 47 -0.36 4.17 9.89
N LEU A 48 -0.33 3.17 9.00
CA LEU A 48 -1.34 2.13 8.93
C LEU A 48 -1.36 1.25 10.20
N LEU A 49 -0.21 0.87 10.75
CA LEU A 49 -0.15 0.01 11.92
C LEU A 49 -0.58 0.75 13.18
N HIS A 50 -0.23 2.03 13.30
CA HIS A 50 -0.79 2.90 14.35
C HIS A 50 -2.32 2.96 14.26
N TYR A 51 -2.87 3.04 13.06
CA TYR A 51 -4.32 2.98 12.85
C TYR A 51 -4.92 1.63 13.25
N VAL A 52 -4.27 0.52 12.92
CA VAL A 52 -4.72 -0.82 13.35
C VAL A 52 -4.71 -0.93 14.87
N TRP A 53 -3.69 -0.44 15.56
CA TRP A 53 -3.64 -0.40 17.02
C TRP A 53 -4.68 0.53 17.63
N PHE A 54 -4.91 1.69 17.03
CA PHE A 54 -6.00 2.59 17.41
C PHE A 54 -7.36 1.88 17.36
N ARG A 55 -7.63 1.11 16.30
CA ARG A 55 -8.85 0.29 16.19
C ARG A 55 -8.88 -0.91 17.14
N ALA A 56 -7.75 -1.29 17.73
CA ALA A 56 -7.66 -2.41 18.64
C ALA A 56 -8.09 -2.07 20.08
N VAL A 57 -8.16 -0.77 20.43
CA VAL A 57 -8.47 -0.27 21.79
C VAL A 57 -9.74 -0.87 22.37
N CYS A 58 -10.89 -0.74 21.68
CA CYS A 58 -12.15 -1.33 22.12
C CYS A 58 -13.09 -1.65 20.94
N LYS A 59 -14.15 -2.43 21.21
CA LYS A 59 -15.13 -2.84 20.19
C LYS A 59 -15.84 -1.64 19.55
N GLN A 60 -16.19 -0.64 20.35
CA GLN A 60 -16.87 0.57 19.88
C GLN A 60 -15.99 1.32 18.87
N TRP A 61 -14.70 1.48 19.17
CA TRP A 61 -13.77 2.18 18.29
C TRP A 61 -13.58 1.43 16.97
N ARG A 62 -13.43 0.11 17.05
CA ARG A 62 -13.32 -0.77 15.89
C ARG A 62 -14.54 -0.70 14.98
N ALA A 63 -15.75 -0.63 15.56
CA ALA A 63 -17.01 -0.60 14.83
C ALA A 63 -17.29 0.75 14.17
N ASN A 64 -16.85 1.86 14.78
CA ASN A 64 -17.10 3.21 14.27
C ASN A 64 -16.04 3.73 13.30
N THR A 65 -15.03 2.92 12.98
CA THR A 65 -13.93 3.30 12.09
C THR A 65 -13.81 2.34 10.91
N PRO A 66 -13.42 2.82 9.72
CA PRO A 66 -13.23 1.98 8.54
C PRO A 66 -12.33 0.75 8.79
N SER A 67 -12.72 -0.39 8.23
CA SER A 67 -11.90 -1.60 8.33
C SER A 67 -10.92 -1.68 7.15
N PRO A 68 -9.62 -1.94 7.40
CA PRO A 68 -8.66 -2.17 6.32
C PRO A 68 -8.83 -3.55 5.65
N ARG A 69 -9.45 -4.52 6.35
CA ARG A 69 -9.67 -5.88 5.83
C ARG A 69 -10.63 -5.86 4.64
N GLY A 70 -10.26 -6.52 3.55
CA GLY A 70 -11.02 -6.54 2.29
C GLY A 70 -10.89 -5.25 1.47
N CYS A 71 -10.18 -4.25 1.99
CA CYS A 71 -10.05 -2.94 1.38
C CYS A 71 -8.59 -2.51 1.21
N GLY A 72 -7.61 -3.29 1.71
CA GLY A 72 -6.21 -2.88 1.80
C GLY A 72 -5.56 -2.59 0.46
N VAL A 73 -5.96 -3.30 -0.61
CA VAL A 73 -5.45 -3.04 -1.96
C VAL A 73 -6.27 -1.97 -2.67
N VAL A 74 -7.60 -2.00 -2.54
CA VAL A 74 -8.55 -1.16 -3.31
C VAL A 74 -8.82 0.21 -2.70
N ASP A 75 -8.41 0.47 -1.46
CA ASP A 75 -8.51 1.77 -0.81
C ASP A 75 -7.10 2.33 -0.52
N PRO A 76 -6.65 3.35 -1.26
CA PRO A 76 -5.33 3.96 -1.11
C PRO A 76 -4.98 4.45 0.28
N ARG A 77 -5.99 4.72 1.11
CA ARG A 77 -5.80 5.19 2.49
C ARG A 77 -5.21 4.09 3.36
N PHE A 78 -5.44 2.83 3.02
CA PHE A 78 -4.87 1.69 3.73
C PHE A 78 -3.52 1.25 3.19
N HIS A 79 -2.99 1.86 2.12
CA HIS A 79 -1.68 1.50 1.60
C HIS A 79 -0.60 1.86 2.65
N PRO A 80 0.32 0.93 2.99
CA PRO A 80 1.31 1.15 4.03
C PRO A 80 2.51 1.93 3.48
N ARG A 81 2.28 3.15 2.99
CA ARG A 81 3.25 3.96 2.22
C ARG A 81 4.54 4.29 2.96
N GLN A 82 4.53 4.20 4.29
CA GLN A 82 5.71 4.41 5.13
C GLN A 82 6.59 3.15 5.27
N TRP A 83 6.07 1.99 4.88
CA TRP A 83 6.72 0.70 5.03
C TRP A 83 7.32 0.26 3.70
N MET A 84 8.64 0.20 3.65
CA MET A 84 9.38 -0.30 2.49
C MET A 84 9.86 -1.71 2.76
N MET A 85 9.72 -2.60 1.78
CA MET A 85 10.33 -3.92 1.82
C MET A 85 11.85 -3.77 1.94
N PHE A 86 12.43 -4.36 2.98
CA PHE A 86 13.86 -4.31 3.22
C PHE A 86 14.58 -5.40 2.40
N PRO A 87 15.65 -5.06 1.64
CA PRO A 87 16.41 -6.05 0.90
C PRO A 87 17.17 -6.96 1.87
N GLU A 88 16.92 -8.25 1.77
CA GLU A 88 17.63 -9.28 2.52
C GLU A 88 19.03 -9.40 1.89
N GLY A 89 20.08 -8.89 2.54
CA GLY A 89 21.45 -8.93 1.99
C GLY A 89 22.01 -10.35 1.81
N ASN A 90 23.28 -10.45 1.40
CA ASN A 90 24.04 -11.72 1.35
C ASN A 90 23.40 -12.79 0.43
N GLY A 91 22.83 -12.38 -0.70
CA GLY A 91 22.21 -13.29 -1.68
C GLY A 91 20.82 -13.81 -1.28
N LEU A 92 20.30 -13.39 -0.12
CA LEU A 92 18.92 -13.63 0.24
C LEU A 92 18.01 -12.76 -0.64
N HIS A 93 16.79 -13.24 -0.85
CA HIS A 93 15.77 -12.48 -1.57
C HIS A 93 14.42 -12.76 -0.91
N PRO A 94 13.44 -11.86 -1.04
CA PRO A 94 12.09 -12.11 -0.56
C PRO A 94 11.56 -13.47 -1.02
N GLY A 95 11.20 -14.33 -0.07
CA GLY A 95 10.75 -15.70 -0.35
C GLY A 95 11.84 -16.76 -0.46
N HIS A 96 13.11 -16.43 -0.20
CA HIS A 96 14.18 -17.42 -0.10
C HIS A 96 13.86 -18.45 1.00
N PRO A 97 14.05 -19.77 0.78
CA PRO A 97 13.68 -20.80 1.75
C PRO A 97 14.27 -20.60 3.15
N ALA A 98 15.52 -20.10 3.24
CA ALA A 98 16.17 -19.79 4.51
C ALA A 98 15.46 -18.69 5.34
N LEU A 99 14.59 -17.89 4.73
CA LEU A 99 13.79 -16.88 5.43
C LEU A 99 12.52 -17.46 6.06
N GLY A 100 12.14 -18.70 5.72
CA GLY A 100 10.97 -19.39 6.25
C GLY A 100 9.65 -18.67 5.97
N GLY A 101 9.50 -18.09 4.77
CA GLY A 101 8.30 -17.32 4.40
C GLY A 101 8.21 -15.93 5.03
N TYR A 102 9.22 -15.49 5.79
CA TYR A 102 9.22 -14.16 6.37
C TYR A 102 9.89 -13.11 5.48
N ILE A 103 9.42 -11.87 5.60
CA ILE A 103 9.99 -10.69 4.97
C ILE A 103 10.10 -9.56 5.98
N ARG A 104 11.12 -8.71 5.84
CA ARG A 104 11.29 -7.52 6.66
C ARG A 104 10.76 -6.27 5.96
N PHE A 105 10.08 -5.43 6.73
CA PHE A 105 9.70 -4.09 6.32
C PHE A 105 10.36 -3.07 7.24
N LEU A 106 10.82 -1.97 6.66
CA LEU A 106 11.38 -0.81 7.34
C LEU A 106 10.38 0.34 7.25
N ASN A 107 10.01 0.92 8.39
CA ASN A 107 9.36 2.22 8.39
C ASN A 107 10.40 3.30 8.10
N ILE A 108 10.26 4.00 6.97
CA ILE A 108 11.26 4.95 6.48
C ILE A 108 11.34 6.25 7.30
N TYR A 109 10.36 6.52 8.17
CA TYR A 109 10.33 7.71 9.01
C TYR A 109 10.82 7.42 10.42
N SER A 110 10.43 6.29 11.00
CA SER A 110 10.79 5.92 12.38
C SER A 110 12.04 5.03 12.48
N GLY A 111 12.47 4.40 11.38
CA GLY A 111 13.56 3.43 11.38
C GLY A 111 13.20 2.07 11.98
N ILE A 112 11.93 1.85 12.34
CA ILE A 112 11.46 0.60 12.95
C ILE A 112 11.42 -0.51 11.91
N PHE A 113 11.92 -1.68 12.29
CA PHE A 113 11.80 -2.90 11.50
C PHE A 113 10.69 -3.80 12.03
N ILE A 114 9.94 -4.40 11.12
CA ILE A 114 8.99 -5.46 11.42
C ILE A 114 9.22 -6.65 10.50
N ARG A 115 8.89 -7.84 11.00
CA ARG A 115 8.97 -9.09 10.25
C ARG A 115 7.56 -9.62 10.04
N VAL A 116 7.19 -9.86 8.78
CA VAL A 116 5.86 -10.34 8.38
C VAL A 116 6.00 -11.74 7.82
N HIS A 117 5.17 -12.68 8.27
CA HIS A 117 5.08 -14.01 7.68
C HIS A 117 4.12 -13.99 6.50
N LEU A 118 4.61 -14.30 5.31
CA LEU A 118 3.85 -14.34 4.06
C LEU A 118 4.08 -15.71 3.39
N PRO A 119 3.25 -16.72 3.71
CA PRO A 119 3.45 -18.09 3.21
C PRO A 119 3.29 -18.21 1.69
N CYS A 120 2.70 -17.22 1.02
CA CYS A 120 2.52 -17.21 -0.43
C CYS A 120 3.85 -17.24 -1.22
N PHE A 121 5.00 -16.97 -0.60
CA PHE A 121 6.30 -17.01 -1.26
C PHE A 121 6.75 -18.40 -1.74
N GLU A 122 6.16 -19.49 -1.24
CA GLU A 122 6.39 -20.82 -1.79
C GLU A 122 6.00 -20.88 -3.27
N ASP A 123 4.90 -20.23 -3.63
CA ASP A 123 4.34 -20.22 -4.98
C ASP A 123 4.55 -18.90 -5.72
N HIS A 124 5.12 -17.88 -5.09
CA HIS A 124 5.24 -16.53 -5.66
C HIS A 124 6.66 -15.98 -5.65
N SER A 125 6.89 -15.02 -6.54
CA SER A 125 8.12 -14.26 -6.69
C SER A 125 7.82 -12.78 -6.51
N VAL A 126 8.58 -12.08 -5.66
CA VAL A 126 8.45 -10.62 -5.57
C VAL A 126 9.08 -9.96 -6.80
N LEU A 127 8.34 -9.03 -7.41
CA LEU A 127 8.79 -8.19 -8.52
C LEU A 127 9.17 -6.79 -8.05
N ASP A 128 8.32 -6.15 -7.23
CA ASP A 128 8.56 -4.81 -6.68
C ASP A 128 7.68 -4.54 -5.43
N CYS A 129 7.90 -3.42 -4.74
CA CYS A 129 7.16 -2.99 -3.56
C CYS A 129 6.55 -1.57 -3.68
N PRO A 130 5.60 -1.32 -4.60
CA PRO A 130 5.01 0.00 -4.80
C PRO A 130 4.16 0.46 -3.60
N ASP A 131 4.45 1.65 -3.07
CA ASP A 131 3.66 2.27 -1.99
C ASP A 131 3.45 1.35 -0.76
N GLY A 132 4.39 0.44 -0.52
CA GLY A 132 4.35 -0.56 0.56
C GLY A 132 3.51 -1.81 0.27
N LEU A 133 2.87 -1.90 -0.89
CA LEU A 133 2.24 -3.12 -1.40
C LEU A 133 3.28 -4.01 -2.07
N LEU A 134 3.04 -5.31 -2.13
CA LEU A 134 3.91 -6.27 -2.83
C LEU A 134 3.34 -6.61 -4.20
N LEU A 135 4.12 -6.35 -5.24
CA LEU A 135 3.84 -6.87 -6.58
C LEU A 135 4.51 -8.23 -6.74
N LEU A 136 3.70 -9.26 -6.93
CA LEU A 136 4.12 -10.65 -6.99
C LEU A 136 3.84 -11.25 -8.37
N GLN A 137 4.63 -12.27 -8.72
CA GLN A 137 4.36 -13.18 -9.82
C GLN A 137 4.19 -14.60 -9.30
N ARG A 138 3.06 -15.23 -9.63
CA ARG A 138 2.78 -16.63 -9.31
C ARG A 138 3.61 -17.56 -10.20
N LYS A 139 4.29 -18.54 -9.62
CA LYS A 139 5.20 -19.47 -10.33
C LYS A 139 4.47 -20.41 -11.28
N LYS A 140 3.24 -20.83 -10.93
CA LYS A 140 2.45 -21.82 -11.67
C LYS A 140 2.04 -21.35 -13.07
N ASP A 141 1.55 -20.12 -13.17
CA ASP A 141 0.90 -19.58 -14.37
C ASP A 141 1.36 -18.17 -14.73
N ALA A 142 2.38 -17.65 -14.04
CA ALA A 142 2.93 -16.31 -14.21
C ALA A 142 1.93 -15.16 -13.96
N ALA A 143 0.77 -15.44 -13.33
CA ALA A 143 -0.20 -14.40 -12.97
C ALA A 143 0.43 -13.36 -12.05
N ILE A 144 0.00 -12.10 -12.21
CA ILE A 144 0.49 -11.00 -11.40
C ILE A 144 -0.49 -10.77 -10.25
N CYS A 145 0.03 -10.66 -9.03
CA CYS A 145 -0.77 -10.48 -7.83
C CYS A 145 -0.26 -9.25 -7.09
N LEU A 146 -1.17 -8.33 -6.76
CA LEU A 146 -0.88 -7.21 -5.87
C LEU A 146 -1.39 -7.57 -4.47
N LEU A 147 -0.46 -7.69 -3.52
CA LEU A 147 -0.72 -8.14 -2.15
C LEU A 147 -0.51 -6.98 -1.17
N HIS A 148 -1.47 -6.81 -0.26
CA HIS A 148 -1.30 -5.95 0.90
C HIS A 148 -0.69 -6.76 2.08
N PRO A 149 0.57 -6.49 2.48
CA PRO A 149 1.33 -7.39 3.37
C PRO A 149 0.75 -7.52 4.79
N PHE A 150 -0.01 -6.53 5.27
CA PHE A 150 -0.54 -6.53 6.65
C PHE A 150 -2.00 -6.95 6.78
N THR A 151 -2.75 -6.97 5.67
CA THR A 151 -4.17 -7.37 5.67
C THR A 151 -4.38 -8.71 4.99
N GLY A 152 -3.46 -9.13 4.12
CA GLY A 152 -3.60 -10.32 3.29
C GLY A 152 -4.52 -10.12 2.09
N ASP A 153 -5.00 -8.90 1.84
CA ASP A 153 -5.84 -8.62 0.67
C ASP A 153 -5.02 -8.76 -0.62
N VAL A 154 -5.61 -9.39 -1.63
CA VAL A 154 -4.95 -9.68 -2.91
C VAL A 154 -5.84 -9.21 -4.07
N ALA A 155 -5.23 -8.62 -5.09
CA ALA A 155 -5.84 -8.40 -6.39
C ALA A 155 -5.03 -9.14 -7.47
N GLU A 156 -5.69 -9.94 -8.31
CA GLU A 156 -5.06 -10.70 -9.39
C GLU A 156 -5.19 -9.99 -10.74
N PHE A 157 -4.15 -10.16 -11.57
CA PHE A 157 -4.00 -9.56 -12.89
C PHE A 157 -3.41 -10.59 -13.87
N PRO A 158 -3.66 -10.41 -15.19
CA PRO A 158 -3.15 -11.34 -16.19
C PRO A 158 -1.62 -11.46 -16.15
N PRO A 159 -1.06 -12.59 -16.59
CA PRO A 159 0.38 -12.75 -16.72
C PRO A 159 1.00 -11.71 -17.65
N LEU A 160 2.27 -11.38 -17.41
CA LEU A 160 3.05 -10.51 -18.32
C LEU A 160 3.36 -11.18 -19.68
N ALA A 161 2.91 -12.41 -19.93
CA ALA A 161 3.20 -13.20 -21.14
C ALA A 161 2.93 -12.45 -22.45
N SER A 162 1.85 -11.66 -22.54
CA SER A 162 1.56 -10.84 -23.72
C SER A 162 2.64 -9.79 -23.99
N LEU A 163 3.20 -9.20 -22.92
CA LEU A 163 4.32 -8.27 -22.99
C LEU A 163 5.62 -9.00 -23.37
N CYS A 164 5.84 -10.20 -22.86
CA CYS A 164 6.98 -11.04 -23.20
C CYS A 164 7.04 -11.33 -24.71
N LEU A 165 5.90 -11.76 -25.29
CA LEU A 165 5.76 -12.02 -26.73
C LEU A 165 5.90 -10.75 -27.57
N TYR A 166 5.47 -9.61 -27.05
CA TYR A 166 5.69 -8.33 -27.70
C TYR A 166 7.19 -7.96 -27.73
N MET A 167 7.87 -8.13 -26.59
CA MET A 167 9.29 -7.83 -26.45
C MET A 167 10.18 -8.74 -27.29
N SER A 168 9.82 -10.00 -27.50
CA SER A 168 10.59 -10.92 -28.35
C SER A 168 10.68 -10.45 -29.80
N LYS A 169 9.71 -9.66 -30.29
CA LYS A 169 9.77 -9.02 -31.61
C LYS A 169 10.94 -8.03 -31.75
N PHE A 170 11.47 -7.54 -30.64
CA PHE A 170 12.60 -6.62 -30.59
C PHE A 170 13.91 -7.32 -30.18
N GLY A 171 13.97 -8.66 -30.26
CA GLY A 171 15.15 -9.45 -29.88
C GLY A 171 15.37 -9.56 -28.36
N ILE A 172 14.35 -9.20 -27.57
CA ILE A 172 14.41 -9.25 -26.11
C ILE A 172 13.73 -10.55 -25.64
N PHE A 173 14.52 -11.58 -25.40
CA PHE A 173 14.01 -12.91 -25.03
C PHE A 173 13.99 -13.10 -23.51
N LEU A 174 12.88 -13.64 -23.00
CA LEU A 174 12.76 -14.08 -21.62
C LEU A 174 13.06 -15.58 -21.49
N ASN A 175 14.08 -15.95 -20.74
CA ASN A 175 14.33 -17.35 -20.39
C ASN A 175 13.52 -17.72 -19.15
N GLY A 176 12.23 -17.98 -19.36
CA GLY A 176 11.32 -18.53 -18.36
C GLY A 176 10.83 -17.53 -17.28
N PRO A 177 10.08 -18.00 -16.27
CA PRO A 177 9.42 -17.16 -15.26
C PRO A 177 10.41 -16.42 -14.34
N TYR A 178 11.67 -16.85 -14.29
CA TYR A 178 12.72 -16.23 -13.47
C TYR A 178 13.29 -14.95 -14.09
N ASP A 179 13.03 -14.70 -15.38
CA ASP A 179 13.66 -13.62 -16.12
C ASP A 179 13.16 -12.24 -15.69
N LEU A 180 11.91 -12.10 -15.25
CA LEU A 180 11.39 -10.80 -14.81
C LEU A 180 12.07 -10.28 -13.53
N ARG A 181 12.47 -11.16 -12.61
CA ARG A 181 13.32 -10.77 -11.46
C ARG A 181 14.65 -10.17 -11.93
N LEU A 182 15.16 -10.62 -13.08
CA LEU A 182 16.43 -10.17 -13.66
C LEU A 182 16.32 -8.87 -14.47
N ARG A 183 15.11 -8.37 -14.75
CA ARG A 183 14.90 -7.18 -15.59
C ARG A 183 14.79 -5.85 -14.86
N MET A 184 14.87 -5.89 -13.53
CA MET A 184 14.55 -4.77 -12.65
C MET A 184 13.19 -4.18 -13.01
N VAL A 185 12.15 -4.76 -12.41
CA VAL A 185 10.77 -4.26 -12.51
C VAL A 185 10.61 -3.13 -11.51
N HIS A 186 10.06 -2.02 -11.97
CA HIS A 186 9.58 -0.95 -11.11
C HIS A 186 8.11 -0.73 -11.40
N ALA A 187 7.27 -0.71 -10.38
CA ALA A 187 5.84 -0.68 -10.51
C ALA A 187 5.25 0.55 -9.84
N ALA A 188 4.18 1.12 -10.39
CA ALA A 188 3.34 2.08 -9.69
C ALA A 188 1.90 1.59 -9.71
N VAL A 189 1.18 1.89 -8.63
CA VAL A 189 -0.21 1.46 -8.44
C VAL A 189 -1.07 2.69 -8.22
N SER A 190 -2.04 2.91 -9.11
CA SER A 190 -3.11 3.88 -8.92
C SER A 190 -4.41 3.16 -8.64
N VAL A 191 -5.21 3.69 -7.71
CA VAL A 191 -6.56 3.22 -7.48
C VAL A 191 -7.52 4.35 -7.81
N HIS A 192 -8.51 4.03 -8.64
CA HIS A 192 -9.50 4.98 -9.12
C HIS A 192 -10.74 5.02 -8.23
N VAL A 193 -11.60 5.99 -8.49
CA VAL A 193 -12.91 6.09 -7.84
C VAL A 193 -13.69 4.79 -8.09
N GLY A 194 -14.15 4.14 -7.02
CA GLY A 194 -14.83 2.84 -7.09
C GLY A 194 -13.94 1.63 -6.86
N GLY A 195 -12.63 1.83 -6.62
CA GLY A 195 -11.73 0.76 -6.18
C GLY A 195 -11.11 -0.07 -7.31
N SER A 196 -11.26 0.34 -8.58
CA SER A 196 -10.50 -0.27 -9.67
C SER A 196 -9.03 0.14 -9.57
N ILE A 197 -8.15 -0.80 -9.85
CA ILE A 197 -6.71 -0.66 -9.69
C ILE A 197 -6.08 -0.65 -11.08
N THR A 198 -5.14 0.25 -11.31
CA THR A 198 -4.23 0.21 -12.46
C THR A 198 -2.81 0.01 -11.96
N ILE A 199 -2.14 -1.01 -12.49
CA ILE A 199 -0.73 -1.29 -12.26
C ILE A 199 0.01 -0.88 -13.50
N MET A 200 1.02 -0.03 -13.33
CA MET A 200 1.99 0.32 -14.37
C MET A 200 3.33 -0.30 -13.99
N VAL A 201 4.00 -0.96 -14.93
CA VAL A 201 5.33 -1.52 -14.75
C VAL A 201 6.30 -0.91 -15.77
N ALA A 202 7.47 -0.54 -15.29
CA ALA A 202 8.64 -0.19 -16.08
C ALA A 202 9.64 -1.34 -16.02
N LEU A 203 10.11 -1.77 -17.19
CA LEU A 203 11.07 -2.86 -17.35
C LEU A 203 12.42 -2.27 -17.76
N SER A 204 13.31 -2.02 -16.81
CA SER A 204 14.55 -1.27 -17.04
C SER A 204 15.39 -1.84 -18.18
N HIS A 205 15.54 -3.17 -18.23
CA HIS A 205 16.33 -3.84 -19.28
C HIS A 205 15.69 -3.79 -20.67
N ALA A 206 14.36 -3.59 -20.75
CA ALA A 206 13.66 -3.47 -22.01
C ALA A 206 13.44 -2.01 -22.42
N GLU A 207 13.78 -1.05 -21.56
CA GLU A 207 13.51 0.38 -21.75
C GLU A 207 12.04 0.66 -22.13
N ARG A 208 11.12 -0.15 -21.63
CA ARG A 208 9.69 -0.12 -21.99
C ARG A 208 8.80 -0.17 -20.77
N MET A 209 7.56 0.28 -20.96
CA MET A 209 6.56 0.27 -19.92
C MET A 209 5.30 -0.44 -20.40
N ALA A 210 4.55 -0.96 -19.44
CA ALA A 210 3.23 -1.54 -19.67
C ALA A 210 2.30 -1.21 -18.51
N TYR A 211 1.01 -1.29 -18.74
CA TYR A 211 0.01 -1.19 -17.68
C TYR A 211 -1.10 -2.21 -17.88
N VAL A 212 -1.83 -2.43 -16.79
CA VAL A 212 -3.04 -3.25 -16.74
C VAL A 212 -3.98 -2.68 -15.69
N SER A 213 -5.28 -2.73 -15.94
CA SER A 213 -6.31 -2.32 -15.00
C SER A 213 -7.20 -3.49 -14.58
N THR A 214 -7.95 -3.32 -13.50
CA THR A 214 -8.94 -4.30 -13.05
C THR A 214 -9.91 -4.65 -14.18
N GLY A 215 -9.99 -5.94 -14.52
CA GLY A 215 -10.85 -6.46 -15.59
C GLY A 215 -10.15 -6.64 -16.94
N ASP A 216 -8.95 -6.08 -17.11
CA ASP A 216 -8.18 -6.27 -18.34
C ASP A 216 -7.69 -7.72 -18.47
N LYS A 217 -7.76 -8.27 -19.69
CA LYS A 217 -7.27 -9.62 -19.99
C LYS A 217 -5.80 -9.66 -20.43
N HIS A 218 -5.26 -8.52 -20.86
CA HIS A 218 -3.91 -8.41 -21.41
C HIS A 218 -3.27 -7.10 -20.98
N TRP A 219 -1.94 -7.10 -20.89
CA TRP A 219 -1.17 -5.89 -20.63
C TRP A 219 -1.11 -5.00 -21.88
N THR A 220 -1.32 -3.70 -21.68
CA THR A 220 -1.13 -2.68 -22.72
C THR A 220 0.28 -2.10 -22.59
N HIS A 221 1.03 -2.03 -23.69
CA HIS A 221 2.44 -1.62 -23.69
C HIS A 221 2.64 -0.25 -24.37
N THR A 222 3.73 0.43 -24.04
CA THR A 222 4.14 1.65 -24.76
C THR A 222 4.67 1.31 -26.15
N SER A 223 4.27 2.11 -27.15
CA SER A 223 4.85 2.07 -28.49
C SER A 223 6.30 2.60 -28.50
N TRP A 224 6.60 3.54 -27.60
CA TRP A 224 7.90 4.18 -27.44
C TRP A 224 8.79 3.46 -26.42
N MET A 225 10.09 3.74 -26.53
CA MET A 225 11.13 3.30 -25.59
C MET A 225 11.65 4.50 -24.79
N MET A 226 12.07 4.25 -23.55
CA MET A 226 12.69 5.22 -22.68
C MET A 226 14.19 4.96 -22.55
N THR A 227 14.95 5.48 -23.51
CA THR A 227 16.39 5.25 -23.56
C THR A 227 17.11 5.72 -22.31
N GLY A 228 17.93 4.84 -21.73
CA GLY A 228 18.68 5.09 -20.50
C GLY A 228 17.88 4.86 -19.22
N MET A 229 16.70 4.22 -19.28
CA MET A 229 15.93 3.82 -18.11
C MET A 229 16.67 2.74 -17.31
N ARG A 230 17.31 3.13 -16.21
CA ARG A 230 18.02 2.18 -15.33
C ARG A 230 17.28 1.87 -14.03
N THR A 231 16.56 2.85 -13.51
CA THR A 231 15.84 2.76 -12.24
C THR A 231 14.62 3.66 -12.30
N ALA A 232 13.55 3.24 -11.65
CA ALA A 232 12.40 4.09 -11.36
C ALA A 232 12.05 4.00 -9.88
N LEU A 233 11.60 5.11 -9.31
CA LEU A 233 11.13 5.20 -7.94
C LEU A 233 9.61 5.29 -7.95
N PRO A 234 8.89 4.33 -7.35
CA PRO A 234 7.46 4.45 -7.15
C PRO A 234 7.15 5.42 -6.02
N PHE A 235 6.24 6.35 -6.29
CA PHE A 235 5.75 7.28 -5.27
C PHE A 235 4.34 7.73 -5.60
N ARG A 236 3.39 7.44 -4.70
CA ARG A 236 2.00 7.92 -4.78
C ARG A 236 1.33 7.59 -6.12
N GLY A 237 1.46 6.33 -6.53
CA GLY A 237 0.88 5.84 -7.78
C GLY A 237 1.50 6.40 -9.05
N SER A 238 2.72 6.94 -9.00
CA SER A 238 3.47 7.37 -10.19
C SER A 238 4.90 6.81 -10.15
N LEU A 239 5.52 6.68 -11.32
CA LEU A 239 6.95 6.35 -11.43
C LEU A 239 7.76 7.62 -11.68
N TYR A 240 8.81 7.81 -10.88
CA TYR A 240 9.77 8.90 -11.02
C TYR A 240 11.11 8.35 -11.50
N MET A 241 11.67 8.96 -12.54
CA MET A 241 12.88 8.47 -13.19
C MET A 241 13.84 9.61 -13.47
N VAL A 242 15.14 9.36 -13.37
CA VAL A 242 16.16 10.35 -13.69
C VAL A 242 16.64 10.14 -15.12
N ARG A 243 16.37 11.12 -15.99
CA ARG A 243 16.92 11.16 -17.34
C ARG A 243 18.25 11.90 -17.32
N ARG A 244 19.34 11.16 -17.49
CA ARG A 244 20.69 11.72 -17.63
C ARG A 244 20.89 12.26 -19.04
N SER A 245 21.54 13.42 -19.14
CA SER A 245 21.99 13.99 -20.40
C SER A 245 23.50 14.22 -20.33
N LYS A 246 24.23 13.92 -21.40
CA LYS A 246 25.70 14.04 -21.41
C LYS A 246 26.18 15.48 -21.20
N ASN A 247 25.42 16.46 -21.72
CA ASN A 247 25.82 17.88 -21.77
C ASN A 247 24.76 18.82 -21.15
N LYS A 248 23.79 18.28 -20.41
CA LYS A 248 22.73 19.06 -19.74
C LYS A 248 22.50 18.49 -18.34
N PRO A 249 21.96 19.29 -17.40
CA PRO A 249 21.55 18.77 -16.10
C PRO A 249 20.64 17.55 -16.24
N SER A 250 20.71 16.64 -15.26
CA SER A 250 19.79 15.51 -15.20
C SER A 250 18.39 16.02 -14.86
N HIS A 251 17.37 15.43 -15.46
CA HIS A 251 15.97 15.83 -15.24
C HIS A 251 15.21 14.69 -14.57
N ILE A 252 14.32 15.03 -13.64
CA ILE A 252 13.36 14.08 -13.09
C ILE A 252 12.14 14.05 -13.99
N MET A 253 11.72 12.86 -14.38
CA MET A 253 10.52 12.62 -15.17
C MET A 253 9.52 11.87 -14.31
N ARG A 254 8.27 12.32 -14.32
CA ARG A 254 7.14 11.64 -13.72
C ARG A 254 6.32 10.96 -14.81
N VAL A 255 5.96 9.71 -14.58
CA VAL A 255 5.05 8.95 -15.43
C VAL A 255 3.88 8.50 -14.59
N ASN A 256 2.67 8.77 -15.08
CA ASN A 256 1.44 8.35 -14.43
C ASN A 256 0.89 7.11 -15.14
N PRO A 257 0.26 6.18 -14.40
CA PRO A 257 -0.64 5.20 -14.98
C PRO A 257 -1.77 5.91 -15.75
N PRO A 258 -2.27 5.33 -16.84
CA PRO A 258 -3.38 5.90 -17.58
C PRO A 258 -4.68 5.84 -16.77
N ASP A 259 -5.56 6.82 -17.00
CA ASP A 259 -6.88 6.86 -16.38
C ASP A 259 -7.79 5.79 -17.00
N SER A 260 -8.48 5.03 -16.16
CA SER A 260 -9.34 3.92 -16.61
C SER A 260 -10.55 4.37 -17.45
N SER A 261 -10.85 5.67 -17.49
CA SER A 261 -11.94 6.27 -18.26
C SER A 261 -11.60 6.51 -19.73
N SER A 262 -10.32 6.42 -20.11
CA SER A 262 -9.89 6.53 -21.51
C SER A 262 -9.07 5.31 -21.89
N SER A 263 -9.72 4.29 -22.46
CA SER A 263 -9.03 3.20 -23.16
C SER A 263 -8.14 3.69 -24.32
N SER A 264 -8.26 4.97 -24.68
CA SER A 264 -7.43 5.69 -25.64
C SER A 264 -6.79 6.92 -25.01
N SER A 265 -5.63 6.78 -24.37
CA SER A 265 -4.55 7.80 -24.41
C SER A 265 -3.44 7.55 -23.39
N TRP A 266 -2.86 6.34 -23.34
CA TRP A 266 -1.46 6.34 -22.93
C TRP A 266 -0.66 6.95 -24.09
N PRO A 267 0.16 7.99 -23.85
CA PRO A 267 0.70 8.79 -24.93
C PRO A 267 1.59 7.95 -25.85
N SER A 268 1.47 8.20 -27.15
CA SER A 268 2.29 7.58 -28.20
C SER A 268 3.76 7.99 -28.12
N THR A 269 4.06 8.98 -27.29
CA THR A 269 5.38 9.54 -27.04
C THR A 269 5.73 9.49 -25.56
N PRO A 270 7.03 9.43 -25.20
CA PRO A 270 7.45 9.51 -23.80
C PRO A 270 6.93 10.80 -23.16
N PRO A 271 6.53 10.78 -21.88
CA PRO A 271 6.07 11.97 -21.20
C PRO A 271 7.13 13.07 -21.25
N HIS A 272 6.69 14.31 -21.49
CA HIS A 272 7.57 15.47 -21.48
C HIS A 272 8.01 15.80 -20.05
N VAL A 273 9.20 16.38 -19.94
CA VAL A 273 9.81 16.80 -18.67
C VAL A 273 8.84 17.74 -17.96
N GLN A 274 8.28 17.31 -16.84
CA GLN A 274 7.67 18.21 -15.87
C GLN A 274 8.78 18.66 -14.92
N LEU A 275 9.08 19.95 -14.90
CA LEU A 275 9.88 20.54 -13.84
C LEU A 275 9.07 20.37 -12.54
N ILE A 276 9.63 19.60 -11.61
CA ILE A 276 9.17 19.51 -10.22
C ILE A 276 10.07 20.43 -9.40
#